data_AF-A0A3S0W5S0-F1
#
_entry.id   AF-A0A3S0W5S0-F1
#
_cell.length_a   1.000
_cell.length_b   1.000
_cell.length_c   1.000
_cell.angle_alpha   90.00
_cell.angle_beta   90.00
_cell.angle_gamma   90.00
#
_symmetry.space_group_name_H-M   'P 1'
#
loop_
_entity.id
_entity.type
_entity.pdbx_description
1 polymer ?
#
loop_
_entity_poly.entity_id
_entity_poly.type
_entity_poly.pdbx_seq_one_letter_code
_entity_poly.pdbx_strand_id
1 'polypeptide(L)'
;MPDALLWNLDEAARQLGGISIKTVRRLAKSGAFPLVKVGRRVLIPALAVTNWVNHTPQARPAQENEKCHSTNAVTSGGCASPRQTAENYGKLLALPTVAKPRNTTTPAKRNAGDKSN
;
A
#
# COMPACT_ATOMS: atom_id res chain seq x y z
N MET A 1 -13.19 28.43 -29.04
CA MET A 1 -13.54 27.12 -28.45
C MET A 1 -14.95 27.24 -27.93
N PRO A 2 -15.92 26.40 -28.34
CA PRO A 2 -17.26 26.53 -27.80
C PRO A 2 -17.21 26.22 -26.29
N ASP A 3 -17.69 27.15 -25.47
CA ASP A 3 -17.88 27.00 -24.02
C ASP A 3 -19.02 25.99 -23.74
N ALA A 4 -18.80 24.74 -24.14
CA ALA A 4 -19.72 23.67 -23.83
C ALA A 4 -19.64 23.40 -22.32
N LEU A 5 -20.74 23.67 -21.62
CA LEU A 5 -20.84 23.46 -20.17
C LEU A 5 -20.67 21.97 -19.79
N LEU A 6 -21.02 21.07 -20.71
CA LEU A 6 -20.99 19.62 -20.55
C LEU A 6 -20.29 18.97 -21.74
N TRP A 7 -19.33 18.10 -21.46
CA TRP A 7 -18.61 17.30 -22.46
C TRP A 7 -19.06 15.85 -22.48
N ASN A 8 -19.11 15.28 -23.66
CA ASN A 8 -19.18 13.83 -23.83
C ASN A 8 -17.87 13.18 -23.37
N LEU A 9 -17.89 11.87 -23.11
CA LEU A 9 -16.68 11.14 -22.69
C LEU A 9 -15.53 11.24 -23.70
N ASP A 10 -15.84 11.21 -25.00
CA ASP A 10 -14.87 11.38 -26.09
C ASP A 10 -14.28 12.79 -26.15
N GLU A 11 -15.08 13.80 -25.86
CA GLU A 11 -14.60 15.19 -25.80
C GLU A 11 -13.73 15.40 -24.57
N ALA A 12 -14.17 14.94 -23.41
CA ALA A 12 -13.37 15.00 -22.18
C ALA A 12 -12.04 14.26 -22.34
N ALA A 13 -12.02 13.11 -23.02
CA ALA A 13 -10.80 12.38 -23.35
C ALA A 13 -9.81 13.22 -24.17
N ARG A 14 -10.30 13.92 -25.20
CA ARG A 14 -9.49 14.81 -26.03
C ARG A 14 -8.95 16.00 -25.22
N GLN A 15 -9.79 16.62 -24.39
CA GLN A 15 -9.41 17.76 -23.55
C GLN A 15 -8.39 17.40 -22.48
N LEU A 16 -8.43 16.16 -21.97
CA LEU A 16 -7.48 15.64 -20.97
C LEU A 16 -6.13 15.19 -21.58
N GLY A 17 -5.77 15.69 -22.76
CA GLY A 17 -4.51 15.33 -23.43
C GLY A 17 -4.58 14.02 -24.24
N GLY A 18 -5.77 13.63 -24.70
CA GLY A 18 -5.93 12.44 -25.57
C GLY A 18 -5.91 11.10 -24.83
N ILE A 19 -6.36 11.06 -23.57
CA ILE A 19 -6.43 9.82 -22.79
C ILE A 19 -7.56 8.89 -23.26
N SER A 20 -7.43 7.59 -22.99
CA SER A 20 -8.49 6.64 -23.34
C SER A 20 -9.80 6.90 -22.57
N ILE A 21 -10.95 6.67 -23.24
CA ILE A 21 -12.29 6.78 -22.63
C ILE A 21 -12.42 5.89 -21.38
N LYS A 22 -11.77 4.72 -21.40
CA LYS A 22 -11.75 3.79 -20.25
C LYS A 22 -11.08 4.43 -19.04
N THR A 23 -10.00 5.18 -19.25
CA THR A 23 -9.32 5.95 -18.21
C THR A 23 -10.22 7.06 -17.67
N VAL A 24 -10.89 7.81 -18.54
CA VAL A 24 -11.85 8.85 -18.13
C VAL A 24 -12.95 8.26 -17.23
N ARG A 25 -13.55 7.12 -17.63
CA ARG A 25 -14.56 6.42 -16.82
C ARG A 25 -14.00 5.95 -15.48
N ARG A 26 -12.76 5.45 -15.46
CA ARG A 26 -12.11 5.01 -14.22
C ARG A 26 -11.89 6.19 -13.27
N LEU A 27 -11.39 7.32 -13.77
CA LEU A 27 -11.17 8.55 -13.00
C LEU A 27 -12.49 9.08 -12.41
N ALA A 28 -13.54 9.09 -13.23
CA ALA A 28 -14.86 9.46 -12.77
C ALA A 28 -15.39 8.50 -11.68
N LYS A 29 -15.18 7.19 -11.84
CA LYS A 29 -15.54 6.18 -10.84
C LYS A 29 -14.73 6.31 -9.54
N SER A 30 -13.48 6.75 -9.63
CA SER A 30 -12.66 7.05 -8.44
C SER A 30 -12.99 8.40 -7.80
N GLY A 31 -13.95 9.16 -8.32
CA GLY A 31 -14.39 10.43 -7.75
C GLY A 31 -13.52 11.63 -8.12
N ALA A 32 -12.70 11.55 -9.18
CA ALA A 32 -11.87 12.65 -9.64
C ALA A 32 -12.68 13.87 -10.12
N PHE A 33 -13.82 13.61 -10.74
CA PHE A 33 -14.77 14.62 -11.20
C PHE A 33 -16.19 14.02 -11.27
N PRO A 34 -17.24 14.85 -11.13
CA PRO A 34 -18.63 14.40 -11.16
C PRO A 34 -19.06 13.95 -12.56
N LEU A 35 -19.89 12.91 -12.61
CA LEU A 35 -20.63 12.49 -13.80
C LEU A 35 -22.06 12.99 -13.69
N VAL A 36 -22.53 13.66 -14.74
CA VAL A 36 -23.92 14.10 -14.85
C VAL A 36 -24.61 13.24 -15.88
N LYS A 37 -25.71 12.59 -15.49
CA LYS A 37 -26.53 11.82 -16.39
C LYS A 37 -27.65 12.69 -16.95
N VAL A 38 -27.68 12.89 -18.26
CA VAL A 38 -28.73 13.63 -18.96
C VAL A 38 -29.46 12.65 -19.88
N GLY A 39 -30.64 12.22 -19.46
CA GLY A 39 -31.39 11.16 -20.12
C GLY A 39 -30.60 9.85 -20.15
N ARG A 40 -30.27 9.37 -21.37
CA ARG A 40 -29.46 8.16 -21.58
C ARG A 40 -27.96 8.44 -21.70
N ARG A 41 -27.55 9.72 -21.76
CA ARG A 41 -26.15 10.12 -21.96
C ARG A 41 -25.48 10.42 -20.62
N VAL A 42 -24.18 10.14 -20.56
CA VAL A 42 -23.32 10.48 -19.42
C VAL A 42 -22.36 11.57 -19.88
N LEU A 43 -22.40 12.70 -19.18
CA LEU A 43 -21.67 13.91 -19.50
C LEU A 43 -20.79 14.31 -18.31
N ILE A 44 -19.75 15.07 -18.60
CA ILE A 44 -18.82 15.59 -17.59
C ILE A 44 -18.83 17.12 -17.67
N PRO A 45 -19.02 17.83 -16.54
CA PRO A 45 -18.90 19.28 -16.52
C PRO A 45 -17.49 19.73 -16.90
N ALA A 46 -17.38 20.63 -17.88
CA ALA A 46 -16.10 21.14 -18.36
C ALA A 46 -15.27 21.76 -17.22
N LEU A 47 -15.91 22.61 -16.42
CA LEU A 47 -15.28 23.29 -15.28
C LEU A 47 -14.71 22.30 -14.26
N ALA A 48 -15.38 21.17 -14.03
CA ALA A 48 -14.88 20.17 -13.09
C ALA A 48 -13.62 19.47 -13.59
N VAL A 49 -13.53 19.22 -14.90
CA VAL A 49 -12.34 18.66 -15.53
C VAL A 49 -11.19 19.65 -15.45
N THR A 50 -11.43 20.92 -15.79
CA THR A 50 -10.40 21.98 -15.72
C THR A 50 -9.89 22.16 -14.29
N ASN A 51 -10.79 22.20 -13.30
CA ASN A 51 -10.41 22.25 -11.89
C ASN A 51 -9.59 21.03 -11.49
N TRP A 52 -9.98 19.83 -11.93
CA TRP A 52 -9.22 18.62 -11.64
C TRP A 52 -7.80 18.68 -12.24
N VAL A 53 -7.64 19.15 -13.48
CA VAL A 53 -6.32 19.32 -14.11
C VAL A 53 -5.47 20.34 -13.35
N ASN A 54 -6.06 21.44 -12.91
CA ASN A 54 -5.35 22.49 -12.17
C ASN A 54 -4.94 22.05 -10.76
N HIS A 55 -5.77 21.24 -10.09
CA HIS A 55 -5.50 20.76 -8.73
C HIS A 55 -4.72 19.45 -8.68
N THR A 56 -4.68 18.70 -9.77
CA THR A 56 -3.85 17.50 -9.85
C THR A 56 -2.41 17.95 -10.02
N PRO A 57 -1.52 17.71 -9.04
CA PRO A 57 -0.11 17.93 -9.27
C PRO A 57 0.29 17.03 -10.43
N GLN A 58 0.59 17.62 -11.58
CA GLN A 58 1.09 16.91 -12.74
C GLN A 58 2.24 16.03 -12.24
N ALA A 59 2.05 14.71 -12.26
CA ALA A 59 3.14 13.79 -12.00
C ALA A 59 4.18 14.13 -13.05
N ARG A 60 5.30 14.74 -12.61
CA ARG A 60 6.45 14.98 -13.48
C ARG A 60 6.71 13.66 -14.19
N PRO A 61 6.95 13.65 -15.52
CA PRO A 61 7.33 12.43 -16.21
C PRO A 61 8.43 11.80 -15.36
N ALA A 62 8.25 10.51 -15.02
CA ALA A 62 9.12 9.80 -14.10
C ALA A 62 10.56 10.08 -14.52
N GLN A 63 11.25 10.92 -13.73
CA GLN A 63 12.67 11.10 -13.90
C GLN A 63 13.24 9.70 -13.79
N GLU A 64 13.94 9.26 -14.84
CA GLU A 64 14.53 7.94 -14.93
C GLU A 64 15.33 7.75 -13.64
N ASN A 65 14.76 6.97 -12.70
CA ASN A 65 15.40 6.74 -11.43
C ASN A 65 16.63 5.92 -11.76
N GLU A 66 17.80 6.56 -11.69
CA GLU A 66 19.07 5.86 -11.67
C GLU A 66 18.93 4.72 -10.66
N LYS A 67 18.98 3.50 -11.20
CA LYS A 67 18.82 2.19 -10.58
C LYS A 67 18.88 2.24 -9.05
N CYS A 68 17.74 2.44 -8.40
CA CYS A 68 17.70 2.49 -6.94
C CYS A 68 18.10 1.11 -6.39
N HIS A 69 19.20 1.06 -5.63
CA HIS A 69 19.77 -0.18 -5.08
C HIS A 69 18.77 -0.99 -4.21
N SER A 70 17.70 -0.37 -3.71
CA SER A 70 16.65 -1.05 -2.95
C SER A 70 15.73 -1.94 -3.78
N THR A 71 15.68 -1.77 -5.11
CA THR A 71 14.79 -2.57 -5.98
C THR A 71 15.33 -3.98 -6.23
N ASN A 72 16.65 -4.18 -6.13
CA ASN A 72 17.31 -5.49 -6.24
C ASN A 72 17.67 -6.08 -4.87
N ALA A 73 17.20 -5.49 -3.77
CA ALA A 73 17.42 -6.06 -2.46
C ALA A 73 16.58 -7.34 -2.35
N VAL A 74 17.24 -8.49 -2.49
CA VAL A 74 16.66 -9.80 -2.15
C VAL A 74 16.17 -9.70 -0.71
N THR A 75 14.86 -9.59 -0.50
CA THR A 75 14.28 -9.77 0.82
C THR A 75 14.42 -11.23 1.17
N SER A 76 15.48 -11.59 1.90
CA SER A 76 15.56 -12.88 2.56
C SER A 76 14.37 -12.96 3.52
N GLY A 77 13.45 -13.88 3.25
CA GLY A 77 12.26 -14.15 4.05
C GLY A 77 12.61 -14.86 5.36
N GLY A 78 13.41 -14.21 6.20
CA GLY A 78 13.82 -14.74 7.49
C GLY A 78 13.89 -13.61 8.51
N CYS A 79 13.06 -13.69 9.55
CA CYS A 79 13.21 -12.86 10.74
C CYS A 79 14.54 -13.21 11.41
N ALA A 80 15.61 -12.51 11.05
CA ALA A 80 16.91 -12.61 11.70
C ALA A 80 17.01 -11.67 12.92
N SER A 81 15.89 -11.26 13.53
CA SER A 81 15.99 -10.62 14.84
C SER A 81 16.23 -11.70 15.88
N PRO A 82 17.35 -11.67 16.64
CA PRO A 82 17.41 -12.39 17.89
C PRO A 82 16.21 -11.97 18.74
N ARG A 83 15.64 -12.91 19.51
CA ARG A 83 14.48 -12.76 20.44
C ARG A 83 14.36 -11.43 21.20
N GLN A 84 15.44 -10.68 21.33
CA GLN A 84 15.54 -9.36 21.95
C GLN A 84 14.60 -8.30 21.37
N THR A 85 14.39 -8.24 20.05
CA THR A 85 13.52 -7.18 19.48
C THR A 85 12.07 -7.35 19.92
N ALA A 86 11.54 -8.58 19.85
CA ALA A 86 10.19 -8.88 20.30
C ALA A 86 10.02 -8.67 21.81
N GLU A 87 11.05 -9.01 22.62
CA GLU A 87 11.03 -8.77 24.06
C GLU A 87 11.04 -7.27 24.42
N ASN A 88 11.82 -6.47 23.69
CA ASN A 88 11.88 -5.02 23.87
C ASN A 88 10.53 -4.36 23.54
N TYR A 89 9.89 -4.75 22.44
CA TYR A 89 8.54 -4.26 22.13
C TYR A 89 7.52 -4.70 23.16
N GLY A 90 7.58 -5.94 23.66
CA GLY A 90 6.72 -6.40 24.75
C GLY A 90 6.84 -5.56 26.02
N LYS A 91 8.07 -5.17 26.39
CA LYS A 91 8.34 -4.26 27.52
C LYS A 91 7.80 -2.86 27.28
N LEU A 92 8.06 -2.26 26.11
CA LEU A 92 7.59 -0.91 25.77
C LEU A 92 6.07 -0.80 25.73
N LEU A 93 5.41 -1.84 25.22
CA LEU A 93 3.96 -1.90 25.11
C LEU A 93 3.28 -2.43 26.39
N ALA A 94 4.06 -2.69 27.45
CA ALA A 94 3.61 -3.25 28.73
C ALA A 94 2.71 -4.49 28.56
N LEU A 95 3.00 -5.33 27.54
CA LEU A 95 2.20 -6.51 27.27
C LEU A 95 2.37 -7.52 28.42
N PRO A 96 1.30 -8.19 28.85
CA PRO A 96 1.40 -9.26 29.83
C PRO A 96 2.22 -10.42 29.24
N THR A 97 3.49 -10.49 29.59
CA THR A 97 4.37 -11.58 29.17
C THR A 97 4.00 -12.82 29.97
N VAL A 98 3.66 -13.92 29.29
CA VAL A 98 3.39 -15.21 29.94
C VAL A 98 4.61 -15.62 30.77
N ALA A 99 4.39 -16.03 32.02
CA ALA A 99 5.46 -16.49 32.90
C ALA A 99 6.24 -17.65 32.26
N LYS A 100 7.56 -17.66 32.45
CA LYS A 100 8.43 -18.71 31.93
C LYS A 100 7.93 -20.07 32.43
N PRO A 101 7.69 -21.07 31.54
CA PRO A 101 7.29 -22.40 31.98
C PRO A 101 8.38 -23.01 32.87
N ARG A 102 7.98 -23.61 34.00
CA ARG A 102 8.87 -24.42 34.85
C ARG A 102 9.35 -25.62 34.04
N ASN A 103 10.66 -25.85 33.99
CA ASN A 103 11.20 -27.07 33.40
C ASN A 103 10.85 -28.27 34.30
N THR A 104 10.14 -29.25 33.76
CA THR A 104 9.80 -30.52 34.44
C THR A 104 10.80 -31.64 34.11
N THR A 105 12.00 -31.30 33.66
CA THR A 105 13.05 -32.26 33.30
C THR A 105 14.27 -32.08 34.20
N THR A 106 14.09 -32.42 35.48
CA THR A 106 15.19 -32.91 36.31
C THR A 106 14.87 -34.36 36.65
N PRO A 107 15.30 -35.36 35.87
CA PRO A 107 15.27 -36.72 36.38
C PRO A 107 16.30 -36.79 37.51
N ALA A 108 15.84 -37.06 38.72
CA ALA A 108 16.69 -37.43 39.85
C ALA A 108 17.69 -38.50 39.39
N LYS A 109 18.98 -38.19 39.48
CA LYS A 109 20.07 -39.10 39.13
C LYS A 109 19.95 -40.33 40.03
N ARG A 110 19.61 -41.49 39.46
CA ARG A 110 19.65 -42.77 40.19
C ARG A 110 21.12 -43.09 40.45
N ASN A 111 21.48 -43.34 41.72
CA ASN A 111 22.83 -43.73 42.10
C ASN A 111 23.14 -45.10 41.47
N ALA A 112 24.02 -45.11 40.45
CA ALA A 112 24.59 -46.35 39.93
C ALA A 112 25.70 -46.78 40.89
N GLY A 113 25.55 -47.99 41.43
CA GLY A 113 26.41 -48.54 42.47
C GLY A 113 27.88 -48.62 42.07
N ASP A 114 28.70 -48.37 43.09
CA ASP A 114 30.14 -48.53 43.17
C ASP A 114 30.53 -49.99 42.85
N LYS A 115 31.53 -50.19 41.99
CA LYS A 115 32.26 -51.46 41.90
C LYS A 115 33.72 -51.17 42.25
N SER A 116 34.06 -51.45 43.49
CA SER A 116 35.41 -51.66 43.98
C SER A 116 36.13 -52.76 43.19
N ASN A 117 37.44 -52.54 42.92
CA ASN A 117 38.40 -53.55 42.46
C ASN A 117 38.47 -54.76 43.40
#